data_AF-A0A2D8AFZ8-F1
#
_entry.id   AF-A0A2D8AFZ8-F1
#
_cell.length_a   1.000
_cell.length_b   1.000
_cell.length_c   1.000
_cell.angle_alpha   90.00
_cell.angle_beta   90.00
_cell.angle_gamma   90.00
#
_symmetry.space_group_name_H-M   'P 1'
#
loop_
_entity.id
_entity.type
_entity.pdbx_description
1 polymer ?
#
loop_
_entity_poly.entity_id
_entity_poly.type
_entity_poly.pdbx_seq_one_letter_code
_entity_poly.pdbx_strand_id
1 'polypeptide(L)'
;KLALLFIGVIFFLITLVMDATKNVRAELIETALTLGANRRITLFNVVLPAVLPDVMVAMRQMLAMAWTYLVIAEIVASTTGIGAMMMRARRFLNTDEILAGILVIGALGLLFDLLFAQLHRWLFPYLREKR
;
A
#
# COMPACT_ATOMS: atom_id res chain seq x y z
N LYS A 1 -14.83 1.01 11.07
CA LYS A 1 -13.34 0.93 11.04
C LYS A 1 -12.79 0.88 9.62
N LEU A 2 -13.09 -0.17 8.84
CA LEU A 2 -12.59 -0.33 7.46
C LEU A 2 -13.00 0.82 6.51
N ALA A 3 -14.22 1.34 6.62
CA ALA A 3 -14.67 2.47 5.79
C ALA A 3 -13.82 3.75 5.99
N LEU A 4 -13.41 4.04 7.23
CA LEU A 4 -12.54 5.19 7.54
C LEU A 4 -11.17 5.02 6.87
N LEU A 5 -10.60 3.82 6.96
CA LEU A 5 -9.33 3.48 6.33
C LEU A 5 -9.43 3.58 4.81
N PHE A 6 -10.50 3.07 4.21
CA PHE A 6 -10.72 3.13 2.77
C PHE A 6 -10.81 4.57 2.27
N ILE A 7 -11.65 5.40 2.90
CA ILE A 7 -11.81 6.82 2.55
C ILE A 7 -10.50 7.58 2.75
N GLY A 8 -9.77 7.30 3.83
CA GLY A 8 -8.50 7.96 4.14
C GLY A 8 -7.37 7.65 3.17
N VAL A 9 -7.46 6.58 2.38
CA VAL A 9 -6.38 6.11 1.52
C VAL A 9 -6.72 6.23 0.03
N ILE A 10 -7.99 6.07 -0.36
CA ILE A 10 -8.37 5.98 -1.77
C ILE A 10 -8.05 7.26 -2.56
N PHE A 11 -8.29 8.44 -1.99
CA PHE A 11 -8.02 9.72 -2.69
C PHE A 11 -6.52 9.93 -2.96
N PHE A 12 -5.68 9.56 -2.00
CA PHE A 12 -4.23 9.60 -2.17
C PHE A 12 -3.76 8.55 -3.18
N LEU A 13 -4.31 7.34 -3.12
CA LEU A 13 -3.97 6.26 -4.04
C LEU A 13 -4.31 6.63 -5.49
N ILE A 14 -5.49 7.22 -5.74
CA ILE A 14 -5.88 7.69 -7.08
C ILE A 14 -4.87 8.72 -7.60
N THR A 15 -4.44 9.66 -6.75
CA THR A 15 -3.46 10.68 -7.11
C THR A 15 -2.11 10.07 -7.48
N LEU A 16 -1.62 9.11 -6.70
CA LEU A 16 -0.36 8.41 -6.98
C LEU A 16 -0.42 7.59 -8.27
N VAL A 17 -1.53 6.89 -8.52
CA VAL A 17 -1.73 6.12 -9.74
C VAL A 17 -1.79 7.03 -10.97
N MET A 18 -2.44 8.20 -10.86
CA MET A 18 -2.45 9.19 -11.93
C MET A 18 -1.05 9.70 -12.24
N ASP A 19 -0.23 9.98 -11.22
CA ASP A 19 1.15 10.42 -11.41
C ASP A 19 2.01 9.33 -12.07
N ALA A 20 1.92 8.09 -11.57
CA ALA A 20 2.57 6.93 -12.17
C ALA A 20 2.19 6.74 -13.66
N THR A 21 0.92 6.96 -14.00
CA THR A 21 0.45 6.85 -15.39
C THR A 21 1.00 7.96 -16.28
N LYS A 22 1.20 9.17 -15.76
CA LYS A 22 1.78 10.29 -16.52
C LYS A 22 3.29 10.14 -16.74
N ASN A 23 3.97 9.42 -15.86
CA ASN A 23 5.42 9.20 -15.93
C ASN A 23 5.82 8.09 -16.92
N VAL A 24 4.87 7.42 -17.58
CA VAL A 24 5.16 6.44 -18.64
C VAL A 24 5.91 7.12 -19.78
N ARG A 25 7.01 6.49 -20.21
CA ARG A 25 7.83 6.98 -21.33
C ARG A 25 6.96 7.13 -22.59
N ALA A 26 6.94 8.34 -23.14
CA ALA A 26 6.23 8.64 -24.39
C ALA A 26 6.67 7.73 -25.55
N GLU A 27 7.95 7.36 -25.60
CA GLU A 27 8.51 6.44 -26.60
C GLU A 27 7.76 5.10 -26.69
N LEU A 28 7.29 4.54 -25.57
CA LEU A 28 6.53 3.28 -25.56
C LEU A 28 5.18 3.45 -26.27
N ILE A 29 4.54 4.60 -26.05
CA ILE A 29 3.24 4.94 -26.63
C ILE A 29 3.40 5.24 -28.12
N GLU A 30 4.41 6.03 -28.50
CA GLU A 30 4.72 6.37 -29.89
C GLU A 30 5.06 5.13 -30.71
N THR A 31 5.91 4.24 -30.19
CA THR A 31 6.27 2.98 -30.88
C THR A 31 5.04 2.10 -31.11
N ALA A 32 4.14 1.99 -30.14
CA ALA A 32 2.90 1.25 -30.28
C ALA A 32 1.99 1.84 -31.37
N LEU A 33 1.90 3.17 -31.44
CA LEU A 33 1.13 3.87 -32.47
C LEU A 33 1.74 3.68 -33.86
N THR A 34 3.08 3.71 -33.99
CA THR A 34 3.77 3.43 -35.27
C THR A 34 3.53 2.01 -35.77
N LEU A 35 3.39 1.04 -34.85
CA LEU A 35 3.01 -0.34 -35.16
C LEU A 35 1.52 -0.53 -35.49
N GLY A 36 0.73 0.56 -35.52
CA GLY A 36 -0.69 0.52 -35.86
C GLY A 36 -1.61 0.11 -34.70
N ALA A 37 -1.14 0.16 -33.45
CA ALA A 37 -1.98 -0.16 -32.30
C ALA A 37 -3.12 0.87 -32.12
N ASN A 38 -4.34 0.37 -31.91
CA ASN A 38 -5.49 1.20 -31.54
C ASN A 38 -5.40 1.63 -30.05
N ARG A 39 -6.03 2.74 -29.66
CA ARG A 39 -6.01 3.31 -28.29
C ARG A 39 -6.29 2.29 -27.18
N ARG A 40 -7.23 1.35 -27.38
CA ARG A 40 -7.51 0.28 -26.41
C ARG A 40 -6.32 -0.66 -26.25
N ILE A 41 -5.68 -1.04 -27.35
CA ILE A 41 -4.52 -1.93 -27.35
C ILE A 41 -3.35 -1.23 -26.65
N THR A 42 -3.10 0.04 -26.98
CA THR A 42 -2.06 0.84 -26.31
C THR A 42 -2.31 0.95 -24.80
N LEU A 43 -3.56 1.16 -24.37
CA LEU A 43 -3.89 1.24 -22.95
C LEU A 43 -3.63 -0.07 -22.20
N PHE A 44 -4.18 -1.19 -22.68
CA PHE A 44 -4.13 -2.47 -21.96
C PHE A 44 -2.80 -3.23 -22.13
N ASN A 45 -2.13 -3.11 -23.29
CA ASN A 45 -0.92 -3.89 -23.58
C ASN A 45 0.38 -3.11 -23.43
N VAL A 46 0.34 -1.77 -23.31
CA VAL A 46 1.54 -0.94 -23.18
C VAL A 46 1.50 -0.14 -21.90
N VAL A 47 0.48 0.71 -21.71
CA VAL A 47 0.41 1.61 -20.56
C VAL A 47 0.18 0.83 -19.27
N LEU A 48 -0.83 -0.04 -19.21
CA LEU A 48 -1.14 -0.83 -18.00
C LEU A 48 0.08 -1.65 -17.50
N PRO A 49 0.74 -2.51 -18.30
CA PRO A 49 1.92 -3.24 -17.84
C PRO A 49 3.12 -2.35 -17.53
N ALA A 50 3.26 -1.19 -18.17
CA ALA A 50 4.33 -0.24 -17.86
C ALA A 50 4.14 0.45 -16.50
N VAL A 51 2.90 0.80 -16.12
CA VAL A 51 2.58 1.52 -14.87
C VAL A 51 2.39 0.56 -13.69
N LEU A 52 2.01 -0.69 -13.94
CA LEU A 52 1.72 -1.70 -12.90
C LEU A 52 2.79 -1.80 -11.79
N PRO A 53 4.11 -1.79 -12.10
CA PRO A 53 5.15 -1.71 -11.07
C PRO A 53 5.03 -0.49 -10.15
N ASP A 54 4.88 0.69 -10.74
CA ASP A 54 4.78 1.96 -10.01
C ASP A 54 3.48 2.04 -9.21
N VAL A 55 2.37 1.48 -9.73
CA VAL A 55 1.14 1.30 -8.95
C VAL A 55 1.39 0.44 -7.72
N MET A 56 2.13 -0.66 -7.84
CA MET A 56 2.42 -1.52 -6.70
C MET A 56 3.28 -0.80 -5.64
N VAL A 57 4.23 0.04 -6.06
CA VAL A 57 4.99 0.91 -5.16
C VAL A 57 4.06 1.91 -4.46
N ALA A 58 3.15 2.55 -5.18
CA ALA A 58 2.15 3.46 -4.61
C ALA A 58 1.22 2.73 -3.61
N MET A 59 0.77 1.52 -3.94
CA MET A 59 -0.02 0.69 -3.04
C MET A 59 0.74 0.35 -1.75
N ARG A 60 2.04 0.04 -1.84
CA ARG A 60 2.88 -0.20 -0.65
C ARG A 60 3.00 1.05 0.22
N GLN A 61 3.21 2.23 -0.40
CA GLN A 61 3.25 3.49 0.34
C GLN A 61 1.91 3.77 1.04
N MET A 62 0.81 3.48 0.36
CA MET A 62 -0.53 3.61 0.93
C MET A 62 -0.84 2.59 2.02
N LEU A 63 -0.26 1.39 1.96
CA LEU A 63 -0.35 0.39 3.03
C LEU A 63 0.30 0.90 4.33
N ALA A 64 1.46 1.55 4.25
CA ALA A 64 2.11 2.15 5.41
C ALA A 64 1.24 3.26 6.06
N MET A 65 0.58 4.07 5.24
CA MET A 65 -0.39 5.06 5.73
C MET A 65 -1.64 4.40 6.33
N ALA A 66 -2.17 3.37 5.66
CA ALA A 66 -3.31 2.59 6.13
C ALA A 66 -3.05 1.94 7.50
N TRP A 67 -1.81 1.46 7.72
CA TRP A 67 -1.39 0.90 9.00
C TRP A 67 -1.53 1.90 10.15
N THR A 68 -1.10 3.14 9.93
CA THR A 68 -1.25 4.24 10.90
C THR A 68 -2.72 4.51 11.22
N TYR A 69 -3.56 4.58 10.19
CA TYR A 69 -5.01 4.78 10.38
C TYR A 69 -5.68 3.61 11.09
N LEU A 70 -5.27 2.37 10.83
CA LEU A 70 -5.77 1.19 11.52
C LEU A 70 -5.50 1.28 13.03
N VAL A 71 -4.27 1.64 13.41
CA VAL A 71 -3.88 1.81 14.82
C VAL A 71 -4.70 2.91 15.49
N ILE A 72 -4.86 4.07 14.85
CA ILE A 72 -5.70 5.16 15.37
C ILE A 72 -7.15 4.69 15.54
N ALA A 73 -7.72 4.03 14.53
CA ALA A 73 -9.08 3.52 14.58
C ALA A 73 -9.28 2.49 15.70
N GLU A 74 -8.27 1.67 15.99
CA GLU A 74 -8.32 0.67 17.05
C GLU A 74 -8.26 1.29 18.45
N ILE A 75 -7.52 2.39 18.62
CA ILE A 75 -7.44 3.11 19.89
C ILE A 75 -8.71 3.92 20.16
N VAL A 76 -9.28 4.57 19.13
CA VAL A 76 -10.40 5.50 19.28
C VAL A 76 -11.76 4.81 19.30
N ALA A 77 -11.96 3.80 18.45
CA ALA A 77 -13.29 3.26 18.15
C ALA A 77 -13.45 1.78 18.52
N SER A 78 -12.49 1.17 19.22
CA SER A 78 -12.58 -0.24 19.61
C SER A 78 -12.79 -0.46 21.10
N THR A 79 -13.79 -1.27 21.42
CA THR A 79 -14.01 -1.81 22.77
C THR A 79 -13.32 -3.16 22.98
N THR A 80 -12.88 -3.83 21.91
CA THR A 80 -12.17 -5.11 21.91
C THR A 80 -10.86 -5.02 21.10
N GLY A 81 -9.96 -5.99 21.20
CA GLY A 81 -8.68 -5.98 20.46
C GLY A 81 -7.50 -5.33 21.20
N ILE A 82 -6.36 -5.21 20.51
CA ILE A 82 -5.06 -4.85 21.11
C ILE A 82 -5.07 -3.41 21.63
N GLY A 83 -5.64 -2.47 20.87
CA GLY A 83 -5.76 -1.07 21.32
C GLY A 83 -6.62 -0.93 22.59
N ALA A 84 -7.73 -1.67 22.66
CA ALA A 84 -8.60 -1.70 23.84
C ALA A 84 -7.94 -2.40 25.05
N MET A 85 -7.10 -3.42 24.82
CA MET A 85 -6.29 -4.06 25.86
C MET A 85 -5.29 -3.05 26.45
N MET A 86 -4.52 -2.36 25.60
CA MET A 86 -3.57 -1.34 26.03
C MET A 86 -4.24 -0.20 26.79
N MET A 87 -5.42 0.24 26.38
CA MET A 87 -6.18 1.28 27.08
C MET A 87 -6.66 0.84 28.47
N ARG A 88 -6.98 -0.46 28.66
CA ARG A 88 -7.30 -1.03 29.96
C ARG A 88 -6.05 -1.15 30.84
N ALA A 89 -4.95 -1.70 30.30
CA ALA A 89 -3.66 -1.80 30.98
C ALA A 89 -3.17 -0.43 31.49
N ARG A 90 -3.37 0.63 30.69
CA ARG A 90 -3.05 2.02 31.07
C ARG A 90 -3.79 2.50 32.32
N ARG A 91 -5.04 2.08 32.54
CA ARG A 91 -5.81 2.46 33.74
C ARG A 91 -5.24 1.84 35.02
N PHE A 92 -4.64 0.66 34.91
CA PHE A 92 -4.02 -0.07 36.01
C PHE A 92 -2.51 0.16 36.12
N LEU A 93 -1.93 1.08 35.32
CA LEU A 93 -0.48 1.35 35.25
C LEU A 93 0.36 0.10 34.91
N ASN A 94 -0.24 -0.90 34.26
CA ASN A 94 0.43 -2.11 33.80
C ASN A 94 1.28 -1.83 32.55
N THR A 95 2.47 -1.27 32.77
CA THR A 95 3.36 -0.84 31.69
C THR A 95 3.81 -2.01 30.82
N ASP A 96 3.99 -3.20 31.40
CA ASP A 96 4.42 -4.41 30.69
C ASP A 96 3.43 -4.82 29.59
N GLU A 97 2.13 -4.72 29.88
CA GLU A 97 1.07 -5.11 28.95
C GLU A 97 0.89 -4.06 27.82
N ILE A 98 1.18 -2.79 28.11
CA ILE A 98 1.22 -1.72 27.10
C ILE A 98 2.41 -1.95 26.15
N LEU A 99 3.59 -2.22 26.70
CA LEU A 99 4.80 -2.48 25.91
C LEU A 99 4.64 -3.71 25.02
N ALA A 100 4.07 -4.79 25.55
CA ALA A 100 3.73 -5.98 24.76
C ALA A 100 2.78 -5.64 23.59
N GLY A 101 1.75 -4.82 23.83
CA GLY A 101 0.84 -4.36 22.77
C GLY A 101 1.53 -3.55 21.67
N ILE A 102 2.42 -2.62 22.04
CA ILE A 102 3.23 -1.83 21.08
C ILE A 102 4.11 -2.75 20.24
N LEU A 103 4.80 -3.72 20.87
CA LEU A 103 5.65 -4.67 20.18
C LEU A 103 4.86 -5.54 19.19
N VAL A 104 3.68 -6.03 19.58
CA VAL A 104 2.83 -6.85 18.70
C VAL A 104 2.35 -6.04 17.50
N ILE A 105 1.88 -4.81 17.71
CA ILE A 105 1.46 -3.93 16.59
C ILE A 105 2.66 -3.61 15.69
N GLY A 106 3.82 -3.28 16.25
CA GLY A 106 5.04 -3.05 15.47
C GLY A 106 5.43 -4.27 14.62
N ALA A 107 5.41 -5.46 15.22
CA ALA A 107 5.73 -6.71 14.55
C ALA A 107 4.73 -7.04 13.42
N LEU A 108 3.43 -6.83 13.64
CA LEU A 108 2.42 -7.02 12.59
C LEU A 108 2.62 -6.04 11.44
N GLY A 109 2.91 -4.77 11.71
CA GLY A 109 3.19 -3.77 10.67
C GLY A 109 4.40 -4.15 9.82
N LEU A 110 5.48 -4.60 10.46
CA LEU A 110 6.67 -5.12 9.77
C LEU A 110 6.33 -6.37 8.94
N LEU A 111 5.55 -7.29 9.48
CA LEU A 111 5.12 -8.50 8.76
C LEU A 111 4.33 -8.14 7.50
N PHE A 112 3.41 -7.19 7.58
CA PHE A 112 2.65 -6.71 6.41
C PHE A 112 3.52 -6.03 5.37
N ASP A 113 4.48 -5.18 5.77
CA ASP A 113 5.41 -4.54 4.83
C ASP A 113 6.30 -5.58 4.13
N LEU A 114 6.83 -6.55 4.87
CA LEU A 114 7.64 -7.64 4.32
C LEU A 114 6.84 -8.51 3.35
N LEU A 115 5.60 -8.83 3.69
CA LEU A 115 4.71 -9.59 2.82
C LEU A 115 4.44 -8.85 1.51
N PHE A 116 4.18 -7.54 1.56
CA PHE A 116 4.00 -6.71 0.37
C PHE A 116 5.27 -6.59 -0.46
N ALA A 117 6.43 -6.44 0.19
CA ALA A 117 7.72 -6.41 -0.50
C ALA A 117 8.00 -7.74 -1.22
N GLN A 118 7.68 -8.88 -0.59
CA GLN A 118 7.84 -10.19 -1.21
C GLN A 118 6.87 -10.38 -2.37
N LEU A 119 5.60 -9.95 -2.21
CA LEU A 119 4.58 -10.02 -3.25
C LEU A 119 4.98 -9.17 -4.47
N HIS A 120 5.52 -7.98 -4.26
CA HIS A 120 6.05 -7.12 -5.33
C HIS A 120 7.17 -7.83 -6.11
N ARG A 121 8.12 -8.47 -5.41
CA ARG A 121 9.21 -9.22 -6.06
C ARG A 121 8.72 -10.44 -6.83
N TRP A 122 7.65 -11.07 -6.37
CA TRP A 122 7.07 -12.24 -7.03
C TRP A 122 6.26 -11.87 -8.27
N LEU A 123 5.50 -10.77 -8.23
CA LEU A 123 4.67 -10.31 -9.36
C LEU A 123 5.46 -9.64 -10.46
N PHE A 124 6.60 -9.00 -10.13
CA PHE A 124 7.43 -8.27 -11.11
C PHE A 124 8.86 -8.81 -11.19
N PRO A 125 9.06 -10.09 -11.57
CA PRO A 125 10.39 -10.68 -11.68
C PRO A 125 11.19 -10.08 -12.84
N TYR A 126 10.54 -9.52 -13.86
CA TYR A 126 11.19 -8.93 -15.04
C TYR A 126 11.88 -7.58 -14.77
N LEU A 127 11.53 -6.87 -13.68
CA LEU A 127 12.24 -5.67 -13.24
C LEU A 127 13.60 -5.98 -12.62
N ARG A 128 13.90 -7.27 -12.37
CA ARG A 128 15.15 -7.72 -11.76
C ARG A 128 16.31 -7.73 -12.76
N GLU A 129 16.07 -7.43 -14.03
CA GLU A 129 17.07 -7.41 -15.09
C GLU A 129 17.58 -6.00 -15.36
N LYS A 130 18.34 -5.46 -14.40
CA LYS A 130 19.50 -4.58 -14.63
C LYS A 130 20.14 -4.21 -13.29
N ARG A 131 21.12 -5.01 -12.88
CA ARG A 131 22.30 -4.49 -12.20
C ARG A 131 23.52 -5.02 -12.90
#